data_AF-X0RIF5-F1
#
_entry.id   AF-X0RIF5-F1
#
_cell.length_a   1.000
_cell.length_b   1.000
_cell.length_c   1.000
_cell.angle_alpha   90.00
_cell.angle_beta   90.00
_cell.angle_gamma   90.00
#
_symmetry.space_group_name_H-M   'P 1'
#
loop_
_entity.id
_entity.type
_entity.pdbx_description
1 polymer ?
#
loop_
_entity_poly.entity_id
_entity_poly.type
_entity_poly.pdbx_seq_one_letter_code
_entity_poly.pdbx_strand_id
1 'polypeptide(L)'
;MTRTLTFDIGKDEAGDYDIEIGGQSRVLTVKKGFYRNSTYGFSLSYPTSWVTEETGERAPIIEIRGFTGLPIARVFLGYLPEVTSCQKHASSLTEEVSEVSGSQIISEEEITLIDGTPAYEVVYIFPQEDYEVKGKYVCVIQGTQVFEILVFSLKDDFDANQTSIDNLVSSFRLEEPRPFGISRQECLTLWDTGPITLDPALVREATSGSYLREIFSGLVTLNQGLQVVPDIAERWKVSEDGTNYTFYLRHGVRFHDGKEVKAGDFKYSLERACNPEIDSPTAETYLGDIVGVKEMLDGEAAEISGVKVINDYTLQITIDAPKAYFLAKLTHSPAF
;
A
#
# COMPACT_ATOMS: atom_id res chain seq x y z
N MET A 1 16.64 -3.75 -26.02
CA MET A 1 16.35 -4.85 -25.07
C MET A 1 16.76 -4.37 -23.71
N THR A 2 15.80 -3.95 -22.89
CA THR A 2 16.06 -3.56 -21.49
C THR A 2 15.93 -4.83 -20.66
N ARG A 3 16.99 -5.24 -19.97
CA ARG A 3 16.97 -6.34 -19.01
C ARG A 3 16.89 -5.75 -17.61
N THR A 4 15.87 -6.16 -16.85
CA THR A 4 15.77 -5.89 -15.42
C THR A 4 16.59 -6.95 -14.68
N LEU A 5 17.49 -6.51 -13.80
CA LEU A 5 18.28 -7.37 -12.90
C LEU A 5 17.91 -7.00 -11.47
N THR A 6 17.57 -8.01 -10.67
CA THR A 6 17.26 -7.88 -9.24
C THR A 6 18.50 -8.28 -8.45
N PHE A 7 18.89 -7.50 -7.44
CA PHE A 7 20.06 -7.76 -6.59
C PHE A 7 19.69 -7.68 -5.10
N ASP A 8 20.35 -8.49 -4.28
CA ASP A 8 20.34 -8.37 -2.82
C ASP A 8 21.36 -7.31 -2.38
N ILE A 9 20.90 -6.37 -1.55
CA ILE A 9 21.70 -5.25 -1.08
C ILE A 9 22.17 -5.53 0.35
N GLY A 10 23.48 -5.74 0.53
CA GLY A 10 24.12 -5.76 1.84
C GLY A 10 24.57 -4.36 2.25
N LYS A 11 24.28 -3.96 3.50
CA LYS A 11 24.69 -2.67 4.08
C LYS A 11 26.04 -2.83 4.77
N ASP A 12 27.03 -1.99 4.45
CA ASP A 12 28.25 -1.88 5.26
C ASP A 12 28.15 -0.74 6.30
N GLU A 13 29.09 -0.73 7.25
CA GLU A 13 29.10 0.23 8.38
C GLU A 13 29.39 1.69 7.95
N ALA A 14 29.78 1.93 6.69
CA ALA A 14 30.03 3.27 6.13
C ALA A 14 28.82 3.87 5.41
N GLY A 15 27.82 3.04 5.08
CA GLY A 15 26.62 3.42 4.34
C GLY A 15 26.79 3.39 2.82
N ASP A 16 27.83 2.72 2.32
CA ASP A 16 28.04 2.50 0.89
C ASP A 16 27.38 1.17 0.46
N TYR A 17 26.92 1.13 -0.79
CA TYR A 17 26.33 -0.07 -1.39
C TYR A 17 27.26 -0.59 -2.48
N ASP A 18 27.74 -1.82 -2.31
CA ASP A 18 28.47 -2.55 -3.35
C ASP A 18 27.49 -3.27 -4.27
N ILE A 19 27.55 -2.96 -5.57
CA ILE A 19 26.78 -3.68 -6.60
C ILE A 19 27.75 -4.23 -7.63
N GLU A 20 27.72 -5.54 -7.83
CA GLU A 20 28.45 -6.22 -8.91
C GLU A 20 27.61 -6.28 -10.18
N ILE A 21 28.10 -5.65 -11.26
CA ILE A 21 27.49 -5.76 -12.59
C ILE A 21 28.54 -6.27 -13.57
N GLY A 22 28.37 -7.51 -14.04
CA GLY A 22 29.20 -8.09 -15.09
C GLY A 22 30.69 -8.23 -14.75
N GLY A 23 31.02 -8.48 -13.48
CA GLY A 23 32.40 -8.66 -13.02
C GLY A 23 33.20 -7.37 -12.85
N GLN A 24 32.55 -6.20 -12.90
CA GLN A 24 33.13 -4.92 -12.47
C GLN A 24 32.38 -4.42 -11.24
N SER A 25 33.09 -4.28 -10.11
CA SER A 25 32.56 -3.59 -8.94
C SER A 25 32.47 -2.09 -9.23
N ARG A 26 31.30 -1.49 -9.00
CA ARG A 26 31.11 -0.03 -8.99
C ARG A 26 30.62 0.37 -7.60
N VAL A 27 31.42 1.15 -6.90
CA VAL A 27 31.03 1.77 -5.63
C VAL A 27 30.01 2.87 -5.94
N LEU A 28 28.77 2.70 -5.49
CA LEU A 28 27.79 3.78 -5.45
C LEU A 28 28.00 4.54 -4.14
N THR A 29 28.62 5.71 -4.23
CA THR A 29 28.69 6.62 -3.08
C THR A 29 27.28 7.13 -2.78
N VAL A 30 26.72 6.73 -1.65
CA VAL A 30 25.54 7.41 -1.10
C VAL A 30 26.01 8.83 -0.76
N LYS A 31 25.49 9.82 -1.48
CA LYS A 31 25.76 11.22 -1.14
C LYS A 31 25.17 11.47 0.24
N LYS A 32 26.01 11.44 1.29
CA LYS A 32 25.65 11.97 2.60
C LYS A 32 25.10 13.38 2.39
N GLY A 33 23.99 13.69 3.04
CA GLY A 33 23.33 14.99 2.90
C GLY A 33 22.38 15.12 1.70
N PHE A 34 21.89 14.02 1.14
CA PHE A 34 20.84 14.04 0.11
C PHE A 34 19.84 12.90 0.32
N TYR A 35 18.56 13.22 0.24
CA TYR A 35 17.45 12.28 0.31
C TYR A 35 16.59 12.38 -0.94
N ARG A 36 16.13 11.24 -1.46
CA ARG A 36 15.18 11.17 -2.57
C ARG A 36 14.17 10.06 -2.31
N ASN A 37 12.90 10.40 -2.40
CA ASN A 37 11.80 9.45 -2.41
C ASN A 37 11.20 9.38 -3.82
N SER A 38 11.53 8.33 -4.57
CA SER A 38 10.99 8.15 -5.92
C SER A 38 9.51 7.81 -5.91
N THR A 39 9.02 7.08 -4.90
CA THR A 39 7.60 6.66 -4.82
C THR A 39 6.67 7.87 -4.80
N TYR A 40 6.97 8.86 -3.97
CA TYR A 40 6.17 10.07 -3.82
C TYR A 40 6.65 11.25 -4.68
N GLY A 41 7.84 11.16 -5.26
CA GLY A 41 8.35 12.13 -6.23
C GLY A 41 8.89 13.40 -5.57
N PHE A 42 9.84 13.28 -4.64
CA PHE A 42 10.55 14.44 -4.12
C PHE A 42 12.00 14.13 -3.72
N SER A 43 12.80 15.17 -3.62
CA SER A 43 14.13 15.11 -3.03
C SER A 43 14.48 16.37 -2.25
N LEU A 44 15.48 16.27 -1.37
CA LEU A 44 16.02 17.40 -0.62
C LEU A 44 17.48 17.11 -0.20
N SER A 45 18.22 18.16 0.11
CA SER A 45 19.57 18.09 0.68
C SER A 45 19.55 18.48 2.15
N TYR A 46 20.50 17.97 2.93
CA TYR A 46 20.64 18.28 4.35
C TYR A 46 22.12 18.25 4.75
N PRO A 47 22.52 18.87 5.88
CA PRO A 47 23.90 18.81 6.32
C PRO A 47 24.39 17.37 6.52
N THR A 48 25.60 17.06 6.06
CA THR A 48 26.14 15.69 6.12
C THR A 48 26.35 15.14 7.54
N SER A 49 26.37 16.02 8.54
CA SER A 49 26.43 15.69 9.97
C SER A 49 25.06 15.34 10.56
N TRP A 50 23.96 15.58 9.84
CA TRP A 50 22.61 15.26 10.28
C TRP A 50 22.26 13.81 9.92
N VAL A 51 21.40 13.21 10.72
CA VAL A 51 21.01 11.80 10.62
C VAL A 51 19.59 11.71 10.08
N THR A 52 19.33 10.75 9.20
CA THR A 52 18.00 10.53 8.60
C THR A 52 17.42 9.20 9.01
N GLU A 53 16.11 9.17 9.23
CA GLU A 53 15.32 7.98 9.49
C GLU A 53 14.08 7.99 8.58
N GLU A 54 13.91 6.94 7.77
CA GLU A 54 12.66 6.69 7.04
C GLU A 54 11.68 5.97 7.97
N THR A 55 10.50 6.54 8.14
CA THR A 55 9.48 6.08 9.08
C THR A 55 8.46 5.13 8.44
N GLY A 56 8.63 4.80 7.15
CA GLY A 56 7.76 3.89 6.40
C GLY A 56 6.39 4.51 6.06
N GLU A 57 5.32 3.71 6.10
CA GLU A 57 3.96 4.12 5.72
C GLU A 57 3.26 5.04 6.75
N ARG A 58 3.90 5.32 7.89
CA ARG A 58 3.37 6.25 8.90
C ARG A 58 4.05 7.60 8.75
N ALA A 59 3.27 8.59 8.36
CA ALA A 59 3.68 9.99 8.30
C ALA A 59 4.41 10.41 9.60
N PRO A 60 5.61 11.03 9.54
CA PRO A 60 6.26 11.62 8.36
C PRO A 60 6.78 10.58 7.35
N ILE A 61 7.20 10.99 6.15
CA ILE A 61 7.89 10.11 5.18
C ILE A 61 9.36 9.93 5.60
N ILE A 62 9.97 11.03 6.03
CA ILE A 62 11.35 11.09 6.51
C ILE A 62 11.42 12.03 7.70
N GLU A 63 12.25 11.63 8.66
CA GLU A 63 12.73 12.48 9.74
C GLU A 63 14.24 12.71 9.59
N ILE A 64 14.68 13.95 9.81
CA ILE A 64 16.07 14.38 9.72
C ILE A 64 16.42 15.11 11.01
N ARG A 65 17.41 14.62 11.73
CA ARG A 65 17.83 15.16 13.02
C ARG A 65 19.21 15.77 12.91
N GLY A 66 19.39 16.96 13.49
CA GLY A 66 20.70 17.56 13.64
C GLY A 66 21.67 16.66 14.41
N PHE A 67 22.97 16.98 14.36
CA PHE A 67 24.03 16.14 14.93
C PHE A 67 23.82 15.79 16.41
N THR A 68 23.24 16.70 17.19
CA THR A 68 22.94 16.53 18.62
C THR A 68 21.52 15.97 18.87
N GLY A 69 20.79 15.61 17.82
CA GLY A 69 19.37 15.24 17.84
C GLY A 69 18.41 16.39 17.51
N LEU A 70 18.90 17.63 17.47
CA LEU A 70 18.16 18.85 17.13
C LEU A 70 18.93 19.70 16.09
N PRO A 71 18.26 20.45 15.21
CA PRO A 71 16.80 20.51 15.02
C PRO A 71 16.23 19.21 14.43
N ILE A 72 14.92 19.02 14.54
CA ILE A 72 14.19 17.91 13.89
C ILE A 72 13.43 18.47 12.70
N ALA A 73 13.72 17.96 11.50
CA ALA A 73 12.96 18.22 10.29
C ALA A 73 12.16 16.98 9.88
N ARG A 74 10.91 17.16 9.49
CA ARG A 74 10.00 16.12 9.05
C ARG A 74 9.33 16.52 7.75
N VAL A 75 9.19 15.58 6.82
CA VAL A 75 8.41 15.78 5.60
C VAL A 75 7.16 14.92 5.65
N PHE A 76 5.99 15.52 5.52
CA PHE A 76 4.70 14.84 5.43
C PHE A 76 4.15 14.94 4.01
N LEU A 77 3.32 13.97 3.62
CA LEU A 77 2.54 14.01 2.39
C LEU A 77 1.06 13.88 2.74
N GLY A 78 0.27 14.85 2.32
CA GLY A 78 -1.17 14.81 2.33
C GLY A 78 -1.77 14.86 0.92
N TYR A 79 -3.07 14.65 0.84
CA TYR A 79 -3.85 14.81 -0.38
C TYR A 79 -5.03 15.73 -0.11
N LEU A 80 -5.13 16.78 -0.92
CA LEU A 80 -6.17 17.78 -0.84
C LEU A 80 -7.40 17.33 -1.65
N PRO A 81 -8.62 17.57 -1.16
CA PRO A 81 -9.84 17.23 -1.89
C PRO A 81 -10.00 18.08 -3.16
N GLU A 82 -9.41 19.27 -3.18
CA GLU A 82 -9.37 20.18 -4.33
C GLU A 82 -8.03 20.92 -4.39
N VAL A 83 -7.65 21.37 -5.58
CA VAL A 83 -6.42 22.15 -5.78
C VAL A 83 -6.58 23.52 -5.10
N THR A 84 -5.63 23.90 -4.26
CA THR A 84 -5.59 25.21 -3.57
C THR A 84 -4.18 25.82 -3.62
N SER A 85 -4.02 27.08 -3.21
CA SER A 85 -2.69 27.70 -3.07
C SER A 85 -2.01 27.29 -1.76
N CYS A 86 -0.67 27.30 -1.74
CA CYS A 86 0.12 27.01 -0.54
C CYS A 86 -0.26 27.95 0.61
N GLN A 87 -0.45 29.25 0.31
CA GLN A 87 -0.90 30.24 1.30
C GLN A 87 -2.23 29.84 1.94
N LYS A 88 -3.27 29.55 1.13
CA LYS A 88 -4.60 29.22 1.67
C LYS A 88 -4.57 27.96 2.53
N HIS A 89 -3.81 26.94 2.12
CA HIS A 89 -3.65 25.72 2.92
C HIS A 89 -2.90 25.99 4.24
N ALA A 90 -1.75 26.66 4.14
CA ALA A 90 -0.89 26.95 5.28
C ALA A 90 -1.60 27.82 6.33
N SER A 91 -2.25 28.92 5.92
CA SER A 91 -2.93 29.83 6.85
C SER A 91 -4.08 29.14 7.59
N SER A 92 -4.85 28.27 6.92
CA SER A 92 -5.91 27.50 7.58
C SER A 92 -5.35 26.58 8.66
N LEU A 93 -4.22 25.91 8.39
CA LEU A 93 -3.59 25.00 9.34
C LEU A 93 -2.95 25.75 10.51
N THR A 94 -2.29 26.87 10.24
CA THR A 94 -1.57 27.64 11.27
C THR A 94 -2.52 28.41 12.19
N GLU A 95 -3.68 28.84 11.70
CA GLU A 95 -4.77 29.36 12.53
C GLU A 95 -5.25 28.29 13.53
N GLU A 96 -5.60 27.09 13.05
CA GLU A 96 -6.04 25.98 13.91
C GLU A 96 -4.98 25.58 14.96
N VAL A 97 -3.72 25.46 14.52
CA VAL A 97 -2.61 25.10 15.43
C VAL A 97 -2.36 26.21 16.46
N SER A 98 -2.44 27.48 16.06
CA SER A 98 -2.22 28.60 16.99
C SER A 98 -3.32 28.71 18.04
N GLU A 99 -4.58 28.46 17.67
CA GLU A 99 -5.70 28.44 18.63
C GLU A 99 -5.55 27.32 19.67
N VAL A 100 -5.10 26.13 19.26
CA VAL A 100 -4.99 24.96 20.14
C VAL A 100 -3.72 25.01 20.99
N SER A 101 -2.62 25.47 20.42
CA SER A 101 -1.29 25.42 21.06
C SER A 101 -0.91 26.72 21.77
N GLY A 102 -1.48 27.87 21.39
CA GLY A 102 -0.99 29.17 21.84
C GLY A 102 0.34 29.58 21.21
N SER A 103 0.71 28.99 20.07
CA SER A 103 1.87 29.41 19.29
C SER A 103 1.71 30.84 18.78
N GLN A 104 2.82 31.57 18.76
CA GLN A 104 2.92 32.92 18.20
C GLN A 104 3.54 32.85 16.82
N ILE A 105 2.78 33.27 15.80
CA ILE A 105 3.29 33.41 14.44
C ILE A 105 4.25 34.61 14.40
N ILE A 106 5.46 34.37 13.91
CA ILE A 106 6.52 35.38 13.77
C ILE A 106 6.53 35.96 12.35
N SER A 107 6.36 35.11 11.34
CA SER A 107 6.30 35.53 9.94
C SER A 107 5.54 34.52 9.10
N GLU A 108 4.90 35.02 8.04
CA GLU A 108 4.24 34.23 7.00
C GLU A 108 4.59 34.86 5.64
N GLU A 109 5.13 34.08 4.73
CA GLU A 109 5.57 34.60 3.44
C GLU A 109 5.48 33.58 2.30
N GLU A 110 5.18 34.08 1.10
CA GLU A 110 5.38 33.32 -0.13
C GLU A 110 6.88 33.25 -0.42
N ILE A 111 7.38 32.03 -0.60
CA ILE A 111 8.78 31.79 -0.95
C ILE A 111 8.85 31.04 -2.29
N THR A 112 10.04 31.05 -2.89
CA THR A 112 10.34 30.25 -4.07
C THR A 112 11.54 29.35 -3.75
N LEU A 113 11.37 28.04 -3.92
CA LEU A 113 12.43 27.07 -3.72
C LEU A 113 13.50 27.20 -4.80
N ILE A 114 14.67 26.57 -4.62
CA ILE A 114 15.82 26.72 -5.54
C ILE A 114 15.48 26.33 -6.99
N ASP A 115 14.53 25.43 -7.21
CA ASP A 115 14.10 25.00 -8.54
C ASP A 115 12.99 25.85 -9.17
N GLY A 116 12.56 26.93 -8.49
CA GLY A 116 11.48 27.81 -8.93
C GLY A 116 10.09 27.39 -8.43
N THR A 117 9.98 26.29 -7.68
CA THR A 117 8.71 25.83 -7.11
C THR A 117 8.16 26.86 -6.10
N PRO A 118 6.89 27.32 -6.26
CA PRO A 118 6.24 28.15 -5.26
C PRO A 118 5.98 27.37 -3.98
N ALA A 119 6.25 28.00 -2.83
CA ALA A 119 5.95 27.46 -1.52
C ALA A 119 5.48 28.56 -0.57
N TYR A 120 4.94 28.17 0.58
CA TYR A 120 4.56 29.11 1.63
C TYR A 120 5.24 28.73 2.94
N GLU A 121 5.93 29.69 3.56
CA GLU A 121 6.66 29.49 4.80
C GLU A 121 5.94 30.21 5.94
N VAL A 122 5.83 29.52 7.08
CA VAL A 122 5.37 30.08 8.35
C VAL A 122 6.39 29.79 9.43
N VAL A 123 6.87 30.83 10.11
CA VAL A 123 7.77 30.71 11.27
C VAL A 123 6.98 31.07 12.51
N TYR A 124 7.11 30.25 13.56
CA TYR A 124 6.38 30.44 14.79
C TYR A 124 7.24 30.10 16.02
N ILE A 125 6.83 30.63 17.17
CA ILE A 125 7.39 30.30 18.48
C ILE A 125 6.28 29.71 19.34
N PHE A 126 6.58 28.57 19.95
CA PHE A 126 5.73 27.90 20.92
C PHE A 126 6.38 28.04 22.31
N PRO A 127 5.87 28.95 23.15
CA PRO A 127 6.41 29.14 24.49
C PRO A 127 6.04 27.95 25.38
N GLN A 128 7.00 27.49 26.20
CA GLN A 128 6.80 26.53 27.29
C GLN A 128 7.13 27.20 28.63
N GLU A 129 6.80 26.54 29.74
CA GLU A 129 7.02 27.12 31.08
C GLU A 129 8.49 27.54 31.32
N ASP A 130 9.45 26.73 30.82
CA ASP A 130 10.88 26.93 31.08
C ASP A 130 11.74 27.17 29.82
N TYR A 131 11.18 27.06 28.63
CA TYR A 131 11.93 27.19 27.36
C TYR A 131 11.01 27.60 26.20
N GLU A 132 11.60 27.99 25.07
CA GLU A 132 10.87 28.30 23.84
C GLU A 132 11.25 27.31 22.74
N VAL A 133 10.24 26.83 22.00
CA VAL A 133 10.44 26.05 20.78
C VAL A 133 10.20 26.96 19.59
N LYS A 134 11.14 27.01 18.66
CA LYS A 134 10.96 27.70 17.39
C LYS A 134 10.71 26.67 16.29
N GLY A 135 9.72 26.96 15.46
CA GLY A 135 9.28 26.11 14.36
C GLY A 135 9.26 26.86 13.03
N LYS A 136 9.47 26.12 11.95
CA LYS A 136 9.28 26.53 10.57
C LYS A 136 8.46 25.47 9.87
N TYR A 137 7.32 25.87 9.33
CA TYR A 137 6.44 25.07 8.50
C TYR A 137 6.54 25.57 7.07
N VAL A 138 6.76 24.67 6.11
CA VAL A 138 6.77 25.00 4.68
C VAL A 138 5.79 24.10 3.93
N CYS A 139 4.88 24.72 3.18
CA CYS A 139 3.89 24.06 2.35
C CYS A 139 4.29 24.13 0.87
N VAL A 140 4.31 22.97 0.20
CA VAL A 140 4.57 22.81 -1.22
C VAL A 140 3.44 21.99 -1.85
N ILE A 141 2.73 22.53 -2.84
CA ILE A 141 1.59 21.86 -3.48
C ILE A 141 1.90 21.49 -4.93
N GLN A 142 1.56 20.25 -5.31
CA GLN A 142 1.60 19.77 -6.69
C GLN A 142 0.27 19.08 -7.05
N GLY A 143 -0.59 19.76 -7.80
CA GLY A 143 -1.93 19.26 -8.06
C GLY A 143 -2.73 19.12 -6.75
N THR A 144 -3.14 17.89 -6.41
CA THR A 144 -3.78 17.59 -5.12
C THR A 144 -2.81 17.09 -4.05
N GLN A 145 -1.53 16.90 -4.36
CA GLN A 145 -0.53 16.52 -3.36
C GLN A 145 -0.08 17.76 -2.59
N VAL A 146 -0.02 17.65 -1.27
CA VAL A 146 0.59 18.66 -0.39
C VAL A 146 1.75 18.04 0.38
N PHE A 147 2.93 18.63 0.25
CA PHE A 147 4.09 18.31 1.04
C PHE A 147 4.25 19.35 2.12
N GLU A 148 4.38 18.88 3.37
CA GLU A 148 4.53 19.74 4.54
C GLU A 148 5.89 19.44 5.17
N ILE A 149 6.76 20.44 5.16
CA ILE A 149 8.10 20.35 5.75
C ILE A 149 8.03 21.08 7.08
N LEU A 150 8.12 20.33 8.17
CA LEU A 150 8.12 20.86 9.52
C LEU A 150 9.51 20.75 10.13
N VAL A 151 10.11 21.88 10.49
CA VAL A 151 11.38 21.94 11.20
C VAL A 151 11.17 22.59 12.56
N PHE A 152 11.62 21.99 13.64
CA PHE A 152 11.49 22.56 14.98
C PHE A 152 12.66 22.20 15.89
N SER A 153 12.92 23.07 16.87
CA SER A 153 13.95 22.89 17.89
C SER A 153 13.71 23.82 19.07
N LEU A 154 14.48 23.67 20.15
CA LEU A 154 14.70 24.77 21.08
C LEU A 154 15.12 26.02 20.32
N LYS A 155 14.60 27.19 20.73
CA LYS A 155 14.78 28.45 20.00
C LYS A 155 16.25 28.77 19.72
N ASP A 156 17.12 28.66 20.73
CA ASP A 156 18.54 28.97 20.57
C ASP A 156 19.25 27.99 19.62
N ASP A 157 18.91 26.70 19.67
CA ASP A 157 19.42 25.69 18.74
C ASP A 157 18.91 25.92 17.31
N PHE A 158 17.66 26.36 17.17
CA PHE A 158 17.08 26.72 15.88
C PHE A 158 17.85 27.90 15.27
N ASP A 159 18.03 28.97 16.05
CA ASP A 159 18.73 30.18 15.61
C ASP A 159 20.19 29.88 15.26
N ALA A 160 20.87 29.02 16.03
CA ALA A 160 22.23 28.56 15.74
C ALA A 160 22.34 27.73 14.44
N ASN A 161 21.25 27.07 14.03
CA ASN A 161 21.19 26.23 12.82
C ASN A 161 20.41 26.88 11.66
N GLN A 162 20.03 28.15 11.76
CA GLN A 162 19.16 28.84 10.80
C GLN A 162 19.59 28.63 9.33
N THR A 163 20.88 28.85 9.01
CA THR A 163 21.38 28.66 7.64
C THR A 163 21.27 27.21 7.15
N SER A 164 21.50 26.23 8.02
CA SER A 164 21.35 24.81 7.69
C SER A 164 19.88 24.44 7.43
N ILE A 165 18.97 24.99 8.22
CA ILE A 165 17.53 24.81 8.08
C ILE A 165 17.04 25.42 6.77
N ASP A 166 17.45 26.66 6.47
CA ASP A 166 17.06 27.36 5.23
C ASP A 166 17.58 26.64 3.99
N ASN A 167 18.81 26.13 4.03
CA ASN A 167 19.37 25.32 2.94
C ASN A 167 18.61 23.99 2.76
N LEU A 168 18.20 23.34 3.85
CA LEU A 168 17.41 22.11 3.78
C LEU A 168 16.07 22.36 3.09
N VAL A 169 15.31 23.35 3.59
CA VAL A 169 13.99 23.71 3.06
C VAL A 169 14.09 24.15 1.60
N SER A 170 14.98 25.09 1.28
CA SER A 170 15.12 25.63 -0.08
C SER A 170 15.59 24.60 -1.10
N SER A 171 16.25 23.52 -0.66
CA SER A 171 16.69 22.42 -1.51
C SER A 171 15.62 21.39 -1.83
N PHE A 172 14.43 21.48 -1.21
CA PHE A 172 13.31 20.60 -1.51
C PHE A 172 12.89 20.77 -2.98
N ARG A 173 12.67 19.65 -3.66
CA ARG A 173 12.32 19.58 -5.07
C ARG A 173 11.25 18.55 -5.30
N LEU A 174 10.30 18.90 -6.16
CA LEU A 174 9.35 17.95 -6.69
C LEU A 174 9.99 17.20 -7.87
N GLU A 175 9.75 15.90 -7.92
CA GLU A 175 10.17 15.01 -9.00
C GLU A 175 8.96 14.24 -9.53
N GLU A 176 9.07 13.64 -10.71
CA GLU A 176 8.02 12.76 -11.20
C GLU A 176 7.90 11.53 -10.26
N PRO A 177 6.73 11.28 -9.62
CA PRO A 177 6.58 10.11 -8.77
C PRO A 177 6.67 8.82 -9.59
N ARG A 178 7.34 7.83 -9.02
CA ARG A 178 7.63 6.52 -9.61
C ARG A 178 7.37 5.42 -8.58
N PRO A 179 6.10 5.12 -8.22
CA PRO A 179 5.77 4.02 -7.32
C PRO A 179 6.32 2.71 -7.90
N PHE A 180 7.10 1.99 -7.09
CA PHE A 180 7.82 0.78 -7.50
C PHE A 180 8.72 0.96 -8.75
N GLY A 181 9.20 2.19 -9.00
CA GLY A 181 10.04 2.51 -10.15
C GLY A 181 9.28 2.69 -11.49
N ILE A 182 7.95 2.58 -11.48
CA ILE A 182 7.10 2.65 -12.67
C ILE A 182 6.63 4.09 -12.88
N SER A 183 6.59 4.58 -14.13
CA SER A 183 6.07 5.93 -14.42
C SER A 183 4.58 6.02 -14.06
N ARG A 184 4.12 7.22 -13.63
CA ARG A 184 2.69 7.51 -13.44
C ARG A 184 1.84 7.24 -14.68
N GLN A 185 2.41 7.27 -15.88
CA GLN A 185 1.68 6.95 -17.12
C GLN A 185 1.36 5.45 -17.27
N GLU A 186 2.11 4.60 -16.57
CA GLU A 186 1.97 3.14 -16.59
C GLU A 186 1.43 2.59 -15.26
N CYS A 187 1.08 3.49 -14.32
CA CYS A 187 0.61 3.14 -12.98
C CYS A 187 -0.79 3.72 -12.74
N LEU A 188 -1.75 2.84 -12.45
CA LEU A 188 -3.01 3.26 -11.85
C LEU A 188 -2.80 3.39 -10.33
N THR A 189 -2.97 4.59 -9.80
CA THR A 189 -2.92 4.83 -8.35
C THR A 189 -4.33 5.12 -7.85
N LEU A 190 -4.80 4.30 -6.92
CA LEU A 190 -6.10 4.45 -6.26
C LEU A 190 -5.87 4.80 -4.79
N TRP A 191 -6.78 5.60 -4.22
CA TRP A 191 -6.81 5.81 -2.78
C TRP A 191 -7.49 4.61 -2.11
N ASP A 192 -6.89 4.12 -1.03
CA ASP A 192 -7.45 3.06 -0.22
C ASP A 192 -6.83 3.04 1.19
N THR A 193 -7.48 2.39 2.15
CA THR A 193 -6.97 2.21 3.52
C THR A 193 -6.19 0.91 3.73
N GLY A 194 -6.01 0.13 2.67
CA GLY A 194 -5.35 -1.17 2.70
C GLY A 194 -6.28 -2.31 3.16
N PRO A 195 -5.92 -3.57 2.85
CA PRO A 195 -6.72 -4.73 3.25
C PRO A 195 -6.55 -5.00 4.74
N ILE A 196 -7.61 -5.49 5.39
CA ILE A 196 -7.53 -6.09 6.73
C ILE A 196 -6.84 -7.45 6.65
N THR A 197 -7.05 -8.18 5.56
CA THR A 197 -6.43 -9.49 5.31
C THR A 197 -6.28 -9.74 3.81
N LEU A 198 -5.24 -10.50 3.44
CA LEU A 198 -5.07 -11.04 2.09
C LEU A 198 -5.34 -12.56 2.03
N ASP A 199 -5.94 -13.12 3.07
CA ASP A 199 -6.38 -14.52 3.10
C ASP A 199 -7.85 -14.63 2.62
N PRO A 200 -8.11 -15.30 1.48
CA PRO A 200 -9.47 -15.44 0.95
C PRO A 200 -10.47 -16.10 1.90
N ALA A 201 -10.01 -16.98 2.80
CA ALA A 201 -10.87 -17.63 3.77
C ALA A 201 -11.31 -16.70 4.92
N LEU A 202 -10.61 -15.58 5.16
CA LEU A 202 -10.85 -14.70 6.31
C LEU A 202 -11.51 -13.35 5.93
N VAL A 203 -11.78 -13.12 4.64
CA VAL A 203 -12.38 -11.86 4.18
C VAL A 203 -13.84 -11.73 4.62
N ARG A 204 -14.15 -10.55 5.17
CA ARG A 204 -15.48 -10.14 5.62
C ARG A 204 -15.94 -8.79 5.10
N GLU A 205 -15.08 -8.06 4.41
CA GLU A 205 -15.34 -6.67 4.02
C GLU A 205 -14.81 -6.36 2.61
N ALA A 206 -15.32 -5.28 2.02
CA ALA A 206 -15.20 -4.98 0.60
C ALA A 206 -13.78 -4.60 0.15
N THR A 207 -13.00 -3.96 1.02
CA THR A 207 -11.64 -3.49 0.81
C THR A 207 -10.72 -4.67 0.56
N SER A 208 -10.57 -5.59 1.51
CA SER A 208 -9.82 -6.83 1.31
C SER A 208 -10.32 -7.61 0.09
N GLY A 209 -11.65 -7.66 -0.09
CA GLY A 209 -12.26 -8.29 -1.26
C GLY A 209 -11.86 -7.68 -2.61
N SER A 210 -11.55 -6.38 -2.68
CA SER A 210 -11.08 -5.74 -3.92
C SER A 210 -9.67 -6.20 -4.27
N TYR A 211 -8.74 -6.24 -3.31
CA TYR A 211 -7.40 -6.78 -3.53
C TYR A 211 -7.45 -8.24 -3.97
N LEU A 212 -8.27 -9.07 -3.31
CA LEU A 212 -8.31 -10.49 -3.63
C LEU A 212 -8.83 -10.77 -5.04
N ARG A 213 -9.76 -9.96 -5.58
CA ARG A 213 -10.20 -10.12 -6.97
C ARG A 213 -9.12 -9.79 -7.99
N GLU A 214 -8.12 -8.99 -7.63
CA GLU A 214 -6.97 -8.69 -8.48
C GLU A 214 -5.84 -9.71 -8.32
N ILE A 215 -5.75 -10.38 -7.16
CA ILE A 215 -4.67 -11.33 -6.84
C ILE A 215 -5.05 -12.77 -7.19
N PHE A 216 -6.32 -13.16 -6.99
CA PHE A 216 -6.80 -14.53 -7.12
C PHE A 216 -7.82 -14.68 -8.26
N SER A 217 -7.82 -15.86 -8.87
CA SER A 217 -8.79 -16.27 -9.88
C SER A 217 -9.60 -17.45 -9.36
N GLY A 218 -10.89 -17.50 -9.70
CA GLY A 218 -11.81 -18.53 -9.25
C GLY A 218 -12.14 -19.56 -10.33
N LEU A 219 -13.09 -20.45 -10.05
CA LEU A 219 -13.69 -21.30 -11.08
C LEU A 219 -14.44 -20.43 -12.11
N VAL A 220 -15.13 -19.40 -11.64
CA VAL A 220 -15.92 -18.44 -12.41
C VAL A 220 -15.70 -17.02 -11.89
N THR A 221 -16.00 -16.02 -12.70
CA THR A 221 -15.90 -14.60 -12.33
C THR A 221 -17.09 -13.80 -12.87
N LEU A 222 -17.17 -12.51 -12.54
CA LEU A 222 -18.17 -11.59 -13.08
C LEU A 222 -17.58 -10.74 -14.20
N ASN A 223 -18.29 -10.63 -15.33
CA ASN A 223 -17.95 -9.68 -16.38
C ASN A 223 -18.45 -8.26 -16.04
N GLN A 224 -18.18 -7.28 -16.92
CA GLN A 224 -18.63 -5.89 -16.75
C GLN A 224 -20.15 -5.72 -16.64
N GLY A 225 -20.93 -6.68 -17.17
CA GLY A 225 -22.39 -6.74 -17.05
C GLY A 225 -22.88 -7.48 -15.80
N LEU A 226 -21.99 -7.80 -14.86
CA LEU A 226 -22.28 -8.59 -13.65
C LEU A 226 -22.84 -9.98 -13.94
N GLN A 227 -22.47 -10.55 -15.09
CA GLN A 227 -22.84 -11.92 -15.45
C GLN A 227 -21.72 -12.87 -15.05
N VAL A 228 -22.09 -14.03 -14.53
CA VAL A 228 -21.15 -15.12 -14.26
C VAL A 228 -20.58 -15.63 -15.59
N VAL A 229 -19.26 -15.63 -15.71
CA VAL A 229 -18.50 -16.08 -16.87
C VAL A 229 -17.37 -17.03 -16.46
N PRO A 230 -16.83 -17.84 -17.39
CA PRO A 230 -15.63 -18.65 -17.18
C PRO A 230 -14.44 -17.84 -16.64
N ASP A 231 -13.69 -18.43 -15.70
CA ASP A 231 -12.38 -17.95 -15.27
C ASP A 231 -11.34 -19.09 -15.42
N ILE A 232 -10.84 -19.71 -14.34
CA ILE A 232 -9.97 -20.88 -14.43
C ILE A 232 -10.72 -22.09 -15.00
N ALA A 233 -12.01 -22.24 -14.71
CA ALA A 233 -12.84 -23.19 -15.44
C ALA A 233 -13.15 -22.61 -16.83
N GLU A 234 -12.74 -23.29 -17.90
CA GLU A 234 -13.06 -22.87 -19.28
C GLU A 234 -14.56 -23.02 -19.60
N ARG A 235 -15.23 -23.95 -18.92
CA ARG A 235 -16.67 -24.22 -19.02
C ARG A 235 -17.13 -25.08 -17.84
N TRP A 236 -18.43 -25.15 -17.64
CA TRP A 236 -19.06 -26.09 -16.71
C TRP A 236 -20.29 -26.74 -17.34
N LYS A 237 -20.75 -27.84 -16.74
CA LYS A 237 -22.04 -28.47 -17.03
C LYS A 237 -22.85 -28.55 -15.74
N VAL A 238 -24.14 -28.28 -15.85
CA VAL A 238 -25.11 -28.48 -14.76
C VAL A 238 -25.97 -29.70 -15.11
N SER A 239 -26.19 -30.60 -14.16
CA SER A 239 -27.09 -31.74 -14.32
C SER A 239 -28.55 -31.30 -14.51
N GLU A 240 -29.38 -32.20 -15.04
CA GLU A 240 -30.80 -31.91 -15.31
C GLU A 240 -31.61 -31.54 -14.06
N ASP A 241 -31.25 -32.11 -12.91
CA ASP A 241 -31.84 -31.81 -11.60
C ASP A 241 -31.29 -30.53 -10.95
N GLY A 242 -30.29 -29.89 -11.57
CA GLY A 242 -29.71 -28.62 -11.11
C GLY A 242 -28.79 -28.72 -9.90
N THR A 243 -28.39 -29.92 -9.48
CA THR A 243 -27.62 -30.13 -8.23
C THR A 243 -26.14 -30.43 -8.45
N ASN A 244 -25.73 -30.92 -9.63
CA ASN A 244 -24.35 -31.29 -9.92
C ASN A 244 -23.71 -30.34 -10.94
N TYR A 245 -22.64 -29.68 -10.53
CA TYR A 245 -21.86 -28.76 -11.33
C TYR A 245 -20.51 -29.39 -11.65
N THR A 246 -20.25 -29.68 -12.92
CA THR A 246 -18.95 -30.25 -13.37
C THR A 246 -18.16 -29.17 -14.10
N PHE A 247 -17.08 -28.70 -13.48
CA PHE A 247 -16.15 -27.69 -14.01
C PHE A 247 -14.99 -28.36 -14.74
N TYR A 248 -14.65 -27.81 -15.89
CA TYR A 248 -13.51 -28.24 -16.71
C TYR A 248 -12.47 -27.14 -16.69
N LEU A 249 -11.29 -27.41 -16.13
CA LEU A 249 -10.26 -26.41 -15.89
C LEU A 249 -9.39 -26.20 -17.13
N ARG A 250 -8.91 -24.97 -17.30
CA ARG A 250 -7.88 -24.67 -18.30
C ARG A 250 -6.58 -25.40 -17.95
N HIS A 251 -5.88 -25.86 -18.99
CA HIS A 251 -4.54 -26.42 -18.84
C HIS A 251 -3.48 -25.31 -18.78
N GLY A 252 -2.39 -25.54 -18.04
CA GLY A 252 -1.24 -24.63 -18.01
C GLY A 252 -1.44 -23.35 -17.19
N VAL A 253 -2.55 -23.21 -16.46
CA VAL A 253 -2.71 -22.14 -15.46
C VAL A 253 -1.75 -22.41 -14.31
N ARG A 254 -1.02 -21.39 -13.84
CA ARG A 254 0.01 -21.53 -12.81
C ARG A 254 -0.17 -20.51 -11.70
N PHE A 255 0.17 -20.93 -10.49
CA PHE A 255 0.47 -20.01 -9.39
C PHE A 255 1.75 -19.22 -9.70
N HIS A 256 1.97 -18.14 -8.94
CA HIS A 256 3.13 -17.27 -9.10
C HIS A 256 4.48 -17.98 -8.86
N ASP A 257 4.48 -19.08 -8.10
CA ASP A 257 5.64 -19.95 -7.86
C ASP A 257 5.91 -20.95 -9.00
N GLY A 258 5.06 -20.96 -10.02
CA GLY A 258 5.15 -21.86 -11.17
C GLY A 258 4.43 -23.21 -11.01
N LYS A 259 3.89 -23.55 -9.84
CA LYS A 259 3.06 -24.75 -9.65
C LYS A 259 1.82 -24.64 -10.55
N GLU A 260 1.51 -25.71 -11.27
CA GLU A 260 0.30 -25.76 -12.11
C GLU A 260 -0.95 -25.92 -11.23
N VAL A 261 -1.99 -25.15 -11.53
CA VAL A 261 -3.29 -25.22 -10.86
C VAL A 261 -4.02 -26.49 -11.28
N LYS A 262 -4.54 -27.23 -10.30
CA LYS A 262 -5.29 -28.48 -10.47
C LYS A 262 -6.64 -28.43 -9.75
N ALA A 263 -7.54 -29.32 -10.12
CA ALA A 263 -8.83 -29.49 -9.45
C ALA A 263 -8.70 -29.78 -7.95
N GLY A 264 -7.61 -30.43 -7.54
CA GLY A 264 -7.30 -30.65 -6.12
C GLY A 264 -7.04 -29.37 -5.32
N ASP A 265 -6.52 -28.31 -5.96
CA ASP A 265 -6.25 -27.03 -5.28
C ASP A 265 -7.56 -26.33 -4.91
N PHE A 266 -8.58 -26.39 -5.77
CA PHE A 266 -9.92 -25.88 -5.45
C PHE A 266 -10.58 -26.66 -4.32
N LYS A 267 -10.47 -28.01 -4.33
CA LYS A 267 -10.99 -28.83 -3.23
C LYS A 267 -10.33 -28.41 -1.91
N TYR A 268 -9.01 -28.27 -1.91
CA TYR A 268 -8.26 -27.81 -0.74
C TYR A 268 -8.70 -26.42 -0.26
N SER A 269 -8.86 -25.44 -1.14
CA SER A 269 -9.30 -24.08 -0.76
C SER A 269 -10.69 -24.09 -0.10
N LEU A 270 -11.66 -24.80 -0.69
CA LEU A 270 -13.02 -24.92 -0.15
C LEU A 270 -13.00 -25.59 1.23
N GLU A 271 -12.26 -26.68 1.36
CA GLU A 271 -12.10 -27.40 2.62
C GLU A 271 -11.39 -26.55 3.68
N ARG A 272 -10.37 -25.80 3.31
CA ARG A 272 -9.68 -24.87 4.21
C ARG A 272 -10.63 -23.77 4.68
N ALA A 273 -11.40 -23.16 3.78
CA ALA A 273 -12.37 -22.13 4.16
C ALA A 273 -13.43 -22.66 5.14
N CYS A 274 -13.81 -23.93 5.01
CA CYS A 274 -14.78 -24.59 5.89
C CYS A 274 -14.16 -25.24 7.14
N ASN A 275 -12.84 -25.21 7.33
CA ASN A 275 -12.20 -25.76 8.51
C ASN A 275 -12.58 -24.92 9.76
N PRO A 276 -13.13 -25.53 10.83
CA PRO A 276 -13.52 -24.80 12.04
C PRO A 276 -12.38 -24.00 12.69
N GLU A 277 -11.12 -24.46 12.54
CA GLU A 277 -9.95 -23.76 13.07
C GLU A 277 -9.64 -22.46 12.32
N ILE A 278 -10.11 -22.33 11.07
CA ILE A 278 -9.97 -21.10 10.28
C ILE A 278 -11.00 -20.05 10.71
N ASP A 279 -12.14 -20.47 11.26
CA ASP A 279 -13.23 -19.58 11.71
C ASP A 279 -13.60 -18.54 10.63
N SER A 280 -13.83 -19.04 9.41
CA SER A 280 -14.14 -18.17 8.27
C SER A 280 -15.46 -17.43 8.53
N PRO A 281 -15.47 -16.08 8.47
CA PRO A 281 -16.68 -15.30 8.71
C PRO A 281 -17.71 -15.43 7.58
N THR A 282 -17.33 -16.00 6.43
CA THR A 282 -18.14 -16.00 5.21
C THR A 282 -18.27 -17.36 4.53
N ALA A 283 -17.54 -18.40 4.97
CA ALA A 283 -17.62 -19.74 4.37
C ALA A 283 -19.04 -20.32 4.39
N GLU A 284 -19.77 -20.25 5.51
CA GLU A 284 -21.15 -20.75 5.57
C GLU A 284 -22.06 -20.03 4.55
N THR A 285 -21.91 -18.71 4.43
CA THR A 285 -22.74 -17.89 3.54
C THR A 285 -22.55 -18.27 2.07
N TYR A 286 -21.30 -18.49 1.64
CA TYR A 286 -20.97 -18.70 0.22
C TYR A 286 -20.83 -20.17 -0.17
N LEU A 287 -20.44 -21.05 0.75
CA LEU A 287 -20.18 -22.47 0.47
C LEU A 287 -21.23 -23.41 1.08
N GLY A 288 -22.06 -22.94 2.02
CA GLY A 288 -23.03 -23.76 2.76
C GLY A 288 -24.09 -24.48 1.92
N ASP A 289 -24.21 -24.16 0.64
CA ASP A 289 -25.08 -24.90 -0.29
C ASP A 289 -24.48 -26.24 -0.74
N ILE A 290 -23.15 -26.41 -0.62
CA ILE A 290 -22.43 -27.61 -1.03
C ILE A 290 -22.65 -28.71 0.01
N VAL A 291 -23.02 -29.90 -0.46
CA VAL A 291 -23.22 -31.07 0.41
C VAL A 291 -21.94 -31.35 1.20
N GLY A 292 -22.03 -31.51 2.52
CA GLY A 292 -20.87 -31.77 3.39
C GLY A 292 -20.22 -30.52 3.99
N VAL A 293 -20.56 -29.30 3.54
CA VAL A 293 -19.95 -28.07 4.10
C VAL A 293 -20.37 -27.85 5.56
N LYS A 294 -21.65 -28.11 5.87
CA LYS A 294 -22.14 -27.95 7.24
C LYS A 294 -21.43 -28.90 8.20
N GLU A 295 -21.33 -30.17 7.84
CA GLU A 295 -20.64 -31.19 8.62
C GLU A 295 -19.16 -30.84 8.82
N MET A 296 -18.51 -30.24 7.82
CA MET A 296 -17.13 -29.77 7.97
C MET A 296 -17.02 -28.57 8.91
N LEU A 297 -17.90 -27.57 8.77
CA LEU A 297 -17.94 -26.38 9.65
C LEU A 297 -18.26 -26.74 11.11
N ASP A 298 -19.07 -27.78 11.32
CA ASP A 298 -19.39 -28.30 12.66
C ASP A 298 -18.27 -29.21 13.22
N GLY A 299 -17.21 -29.48 12.44
CA GLY A 299 -16.09 -30.35 12.81
C GLY A 299 -16.41 -31.85 12.81
N GLU A 300 -17.53 -32.22 12.19
CA GLU A 300 -18.03 -33.61 12.09
C GLU A 300 -17.45 -34.35 10.87
N ALA A 301 -16.92 -33.62 9.88
CA ALA A 301 -16.29 -34.16 8.68
C ALA A 301 -14.93 -33.52 8.41
N ALA A 302 -13.97 -34.33 7.91
CA ALA A 302 -12.65 -33.85 7.50
C ALA A 302 -12.57 -33.41 6.03
N GLU A 303 -13.58 -33.76 5.23
CA GLU A 303 -13.66 -33.45 3.80
C GLU A 303 -15.09 -33.04 3.43
N ILE A 304 -15.23 -32.20 2.41
CA ILE A 304 -16.54 -31.82 1.86
C ILE A 304 -17.01 -32.91 0.89
N SER A 305 -18.01 -33.69 1.29
CA SER A 305 -18.51 -34.84 0.52
C SER A 305 -19.08 -34.49 -0.86
N GLY A 306 -19.58 -33.26 -1.02
CA GLY A 306 -20.06 -32.71 -2.28
C GLY A 306 -18.97 -32.24 -3.23
N VAL A 307 -17.68 -32.24 -2.85
CA VAL A 307 -16.56 -31.80 -3.70
C VAL A 307 -15.73 -33.00 -4.13
N LYS A 308 -15.81 -33.32 -5.43
CA LYS A 308 -15.14 -34.48 -6.02
C LYS A 308 -14.16 -34.08 -7.12
N VAL A 309 -12.90 -34.40 -6.91
CA VAL A 309 -11.86 -34.31 -7.94
C VAL A 309 -11.99 -35.55 -8.84
N ILE A 310 -12.44 -35.35 -10.08
CA ILE A 310 -12.60 -36.45 -11.06
C ILE A 310 -11.25 -36.78 -11.70
N ASN A 311 -10.46 -35.74 -12.00
CA ASN A 311 -9.07 -35.79 -12.44
C ASN A 311 -8.45 -34.39 -12.26
N ASP A 312 -7.17 -34.25 -12.62
CA ASP A 312 -6.39 -32.99 -12.55
C ASP A 312 -7.11 -31.73 -13.05
N TYR A 313 -7.99 -31.85 -14.04
CA TYR A 313 -8.65 -30.72 -14.72
C TYR A 313 -10.17 -30.83 -14.71
N THR A 314 -10.74 -31.66 -13.83
CA THR A 314 -12.20 -31.81 -13.73
C THR A 314 -12.61 -31.91 -12.28
N LEU A 315 -13.36 -30.91 -11.83
CA LEU A 315 -13.94 -30.82 -10.50
C LEU A 315 -15.45 -30.94 -10.60
N GLN A 316 -16.05 -31.76 -9.76
CA GLN A 316 -17.50 -31.84 -9.60
C GLN A 316 -17.88 -31.32 -8.21
N ILE A 317 -18.87 -30.43 -8.19
CA ILE A 317 -19.48 -29.90 -6.95
C ILE A 317 -20.96 -30.24 -6.95
N THR A 318 -21.43 -30.84 -5.86
CA THR A 318 -22.83 -31.19 -5.62
C THR A 318 -23.41 -30.29 -4.54
N ILE A 319 -24.54 -29.66 -4.84
CA ILE A 319 -25.31 -28.83 -3.90
C ILE A 319 -26.57 -29.55 -3.41
N ASP A 320 -27.07 -29.14 -2.25
CA ASP A 320 -28.21 -29.73 -1.54
C ASP A 320 -29.56 -29.65 -2.30
N ALA A 321 -29.74 -28.63 -3.13
CA ALA A 321 -30.94 -28.35 -3.91
C ALA A 321 -30.61 -27.44 -5.11
N PRO A 322 -31.42 -27.44 -6.19
CA PRO A 322 -31.20 -26.55 -7.33
C PRO A 322 -31.27 -25.07 -6.91
N LYS A 323 -30.15 -24.36 -7.05
CA LYS A 323 -30.00 -22.94 -6.67
C LYS A 323 -29.48 -22.13 -7.84
N ALA A 324 -30.35 -21.31 -8.44
CA ALA A 324 -30.02 -20.48 -9.61
C ALA A 324 -28.85 -19.50 -9.35
N TYR A 325 -28.60 -19.14 -8.10
CA TYR A 325 -27.55 -18.23 -7.67
C TYR A 325 -26.22 -18.92 -7.31
N PHE A 326 -26.13 -20.25 -7.33
CA PHE A 326 -24.96 -20.98 -6.81
C PHE A 326 -23.65 -20.53 -7.45
N LEU A 327 -23.62 -20.40 -8.78
CA LEU A 327 -22.41 -19.95 -9.48
C LEU A 327 -21.97 -18.54 -9.09
N ALA A 328 -22.91 -17.65 -8.72
CA ALA A 328 -22.57 -16.31 -8.26
C ALA A 328 -21.93 -16.34 -6.86
N LYS A 329 -22.25 -17.33 -6.02
CA LYS A 329 -21.54 -17.51 -4.74
C LYS A 329 -20.07 -17.90 -4.96
N LEU A 330 -19.76 -18.63 -6.03
CA LEU A 330 -18.39 -19.04 -6.37
C LEU A 330 -17.51 -17.89 -6.91
N THR A 331 -18.06 -16.68 -7.10
CA THR A 331 -17.26 -15.49 -7.45
C THR A 331 -16.74 -14.73 -6.23
N HIS A 332 -16.96 -15.26 -5.02
CA HIS A 332 -16.53 -14.65 -3.76
C HIS A 332 -15.31 -15.35 -3.15
N SER A 333 -14.56 -14.61 -2.33
CA SER A 333 -13.23 -14.97 -1.83
C SER A 333 -13.10 -16.36 -1.18
N PRO A 334 -14.06 -16.87 -0.38
CA PRO A 334 -13.94 -18.21 0.19
C PRO A 334 -13.86 -19.35 -0.84
N ALA A 335 -14.20 -19.08 -2.11
CA ALA A 335 -14.16 -20.04 -3.21
C ALA A 335 -12.88 -19.98 -4.05
N PHE A 336 -11.89 -19.16 -3.68
CA PHE A 336 -10.62 -18.96 -4.41
C PHE A 336 -9.49 -19.87 -3.96
#